data_AF-A0DR88-F1
#
_entry.id   AF-A0DR88-F1
#
_cell.length_a   1.000
_cell.length_b   1.000
_cell.length_c   1.000
_cell.angle_alpha   90.00
_cell.angle_beta   90.00
_cell.angle_gamma   90.00
#
_symmetry.space_group_name_H-M   'P 1'
#
loop_
_entity.id
_entity.type
_entity.pdbx_description
1 polymer ?
#
loop_
_entity_poly.entity_id
_entity_poly.type
_entity_poly.pdbx_seq_one_letter_code
_entity_poly.pdbx_strand_id
1 'polypeptide(L)'
;MLVNSGNLIVNIKNDIMQRYQRIKLIGQGSYGKVYKVKNQANELRALKIIAKKDFTDQNEIENMKKLDHPNIMAIYEIAQDDNYYYIVSQLCEGTELFDEIHRRIKKNQIFSEDEVRYIFKQILSAIAYAHDKNIMHRDIKPENILIDPKDQHIKIIDWGLSKDMTDLISIKQKIGTIDYAAPEVLLEKGYDKKCDLWSCGVILYILLSGETPFPGNKTSEIEKKITKSKINLNLKVWKTVSNDAKNLLKNLLQSDPVKRFSAQQALESEWIQKQTQSVTKEISSQEMQFRLQKLSRFCCESKMVQATFHLMIQQNLTQEKYKQLRQTFQKLDKNGDGKLSMEELRAYCNDDIDVEDLFNRVDTDKNGFIEFTEFLTAAVDMKKLASHDQLEEAFNLLDQNGDGFLEIDEIKKIFNGKIQVQDENQWDQLLQEIDKNSDGKISLEEYQEAISKFIDHNQPSSNFASQNPVPETEPSIRKKVKLTESTYKLRNRQIN
;
A
#
# COMPACT_ATOMS: atom_id res chain seq x y z
N MET A 1 14.02 -20.52 -4.01
CA MET A 1 13.30 -19.64 -4.96
C MET A 1 12.25 -18.88 -4.17
N LEU A 2 12.29 -17.56 -4.12
CA LEU A 2 11.51 -16.74 -3.17
C LEU A 2 10.07 -16.49 -3.67
N VAL A 3 9.10 -16.26 -2.79
CA VAL A 3 7.78 -15.69 -3.14
C VAL A 3 7.76 -14.24 -2.68
N ASN A 4 8.49 -13.37 -3.38
CA ASN A 4 8.34 -11.95 -3.10
C ASN A 4 7.07 -11.45 -3.82
N SER A 5 6.44 -10.39 -3.29
CA SER A 5 5.36 -9.61 -3.89
C SER A 5 5.73 -8.91 -5.24
N GLY A 6 6.88 -9.29 -5.81
CA GLY A 6 7.53 -8.61 -6.92
C GLY A 6 7.11 -9.07 -8.30
N ASN A 7 6.42 -8.19 -9.02
CA ASN A 7 5.89 -8.45 -10.35
C ASN A 7 6.91 -8.57 -11.48
N LEU A 8 6.88 -9.64 -12.28
CA LEU A 8 7.74 -9.77 -13.46
C LEU A 8 7.31 -8.77 -14.57
N ILE A 9 8.29 -8.25 -15.33
CA ILE A 9 8.03 -7.44 -16.53
C ILE A 9 7.67 -8.40 -17.65
N VAL A 10 6.45 -8.30 -18.18
CA VAL A 10 6.07 -9.00 -19.42
C VAL A 10 6.36 -8.06 -20.59
N ASN A 11 7.43 -8.36 -21.33
CA ASN A 11 7.64 -7.75 -22.64
C ASN A 11 6.59 -8.36 -23.58
N ILE A 12 5.54 -7.61 -23.97
CA ILE A 12 4.84 -7.66 -25.28
C ILE A 12 3.64 -6.67 -25.25
N LYS A 13 3.76 -5.56 -25.98
CA LYS A 13 2.72 -4.53 -26.21
C LYS A 13 1.31 -5.06 -26.51
N ASN A 14 1.26 -6.07 -27.37
CA ASN A 14 0.04 -6.49 -28.02
C ASN A 14 -0.88 -7.26 -27.06
N ASP A 15 -0.32 -7.79 -25.98
CA ASP A 15 -1.04 -8.59 -25.01
C ASP A 15 -1.85 -7.73 -24.02
N ILE A 16 -1.23 -6.69 -23.44
CA ILE A 16 -1.90 -5.89 -22.39
C ILE A 16 -3.11 -5.11 -22.91
N MET A 17 -3.05 -4.61 -24.14
CA MET A 17 -4.16 -3.86 -24.75
C MET A 17 -5.30 -4.76 -25.23
N GLN A 18 -5.05 -6.07 -25.38
CA GLN A 18 -6.06 -7.08 -25.66
C GLN A 18 -6.70 -7.62 -24.37
N ARG A 19 -5.90 -7.79 -23.31
CA ARG A 19 -6.37 -8.27 -21.99
C ARG A 19 -7.16 -7.24 -21.19
N TYR A 20 -6.94 -5.94 -21.43
CA TYR A 20 -7.61 -4.86 -20.70
C TYR A 20 -8.46 -3.95 -21.60
N GLN A 21 -9.78 -4.02 -21.41
CA GLN A 21 -10.74 -3.11 -22.01
C GLN A 21 -10.72 -1.75 -21.30
N ARG A 22 -10.42 -0.67 -22.02
CA ARG A 22 -10.51 0.69 -21.46
C ARG A 22 -11.96 1.12 -21.25
N ILE A 23 -12.28 1.55 -20.03
CA ILE A 23 -13.60 2.06 -19.67
C ILE A 23 -13.62 3.58 -19.71
N LYS A 24 -12.69 4.23 -19.00
CA LYS A 24 -12.70 5.69 -18.81
C LYS A 24 -11.30 6.22 -18.51
N LEU A 25 -10.96 7.40 -19.03
CA LEU A 25 -9.79 8.16 -18.57
C LEU A 25 -10.08 8.72 -17.16
N ILE A 26 -9.28 8.34 -16.17
CA ILE A 26 -9.47 8.74 -14.76
C ILE A 26 -8.38 9.69 -14.25
N GLY A 27 -7.26 9.80 -14.96
CA GLY A 27 -6.20 10.75 -14.62
C GLY A 27 -5.33 11.08 -15.82
N GLN A 28 -4.76 12.28 -15.82
CA GLN A 28 -3.76 12.72 -16.79
C GLN A 28 -2.77 13.62 -16.07
N GLY A 29 -1.52 13.15 -15.97
CA GLY A 29 -0.43 13.88 -15.32
C GLY A 29 0.70 14.20 -16.30
N SER A 30 1.79 14.76 -15.79
CA SER A 30 2.97 15.13 -16.58
C SER A 30 3.64 13.95 -17.27
N TYR A 31 3.56 12.76 -16.65
CA TYR A 31 4.26 11.55 -17.10
C TYR A 31 3.38 10.60 -17.91
N GLY A 32 2.05 10.81 -17.98
CA GLY A 32 1.18 9.85 -18.67
C GLY A 32 -0.31 9.97 -18.40
N LYS A 33 -1.05 9.02 -18.98
CA LYS A 33 -2.51 8.90 -18.86
C LYS A 33 -2.87 7.67 -18.02
N VAL A 34 -3.87 7.82 -17.15
CA VAL A 34 -4.39 6.75 -16.31
C VAL A 34 -5.83 6.44 -16.72
N TYR A 35 -6.10 5.18 -17.07
CA TYR A 35 -7.40 4.69 -17.47
C TYR A 35 -7.96 3.74 -16.41
N LYS A 36 -9.25 3.85 -16.08
CA LYS A 36 -10.02 2.76 -15.51
C LYS A 36 -10.22 1.72 -16.62
N VAL A 37 -9.79 0.50 -16.37
CA VAL A 37 -9.87 -0.62 -17.30
C VAL A 37 -10.59 -1.80 -16.67
N LYS A 38 -11.09 -2.70 -17.51
CA LYS A 38 -11.66 -3.99 -17.15
C LYS A 38 -10.75 -5.08 -17.72
N ASN A 39 -10.38 -6.11 -16.95
CA ASN A 39 -9.77 -7.29 -17.56
C ASN A 39 -10.83 -8.27 -18.08
N GLN A 40 -10.40 -9.38 -18.67
CA GLN A 40 -11.25 -10.49 -19.13
C GLN A 40 -12.11 -11.07 -17.99
N ALA A 41 -11.58 -11.08 -16.76
CA ALA A 41 -12.27 -11.45 -15.53
C ALA A 41 -13.35 -10.46 -15.06
N ASN A 42 -13.66 -9.42 -15.85
CA ASN A 42 -14.56 -8.33 -15.50
C ASN A 42 -14.13 -7.47 -14.30
N GLU A 43 -12.88 -7.56 -13.87
CA GLU A 43 -12.35 -6.81 -12.74
C GLU A 43 -11.88 -5.42 -13.14
N LEU A 44 -12.15 -4.46 -12.27
CA LEU A 44 -11.74 -3.09 -12.45
C LEU A 44 -10.30 -2.87 -11.99
N ARG A 45 -9.50 -2.21 -12.82
CA ARG A 45 -8.09 -1.87 -12.57
C ARG A 45 -7.78 -0.45 -13.04
N ALA A 46 -6.65 0.08 -12.60
CA ALA A 46 -6.08 1.30 -13.16
C ALA A 46 -4.91 0.93 -14.09
N LEU A 47 -4.91 1.47 -15.31
CA LEU A 47 -3.84 1.31 -16.30
C LEU A 47 -3.18 2.67 -16.52
N LYS A 48 -1.95 2.84 -16.04
CA LYS A 48 -1.10 4.00 -16.31
C LYS A 48 -0.23 3.72 -17.53
N ILE A 49 -0.27 4.64 -18.51
CA ILE A 49 0.52 4.56 -19.75
C ILE A 49 1.49 5.73 -19.76
N ILE A 50 2.78 5.40 -19.79
CA ILE A 50 3.90 6.35 -19.67
C ILE A 50 4.74 6.24 -20.94
N ALA A 51 5.12 7.35 -21.55
CA ALA A 51 6.00 7.31 -22.71
C ALA A 51 7.47 7.15 -22.26
N LYS A 52 8.22 6.24 -22.89
CA LYS A 52 9.63 5.98 -22.57
C LYS A 52 10.53 7.20 -22.73
N LYS A 53 10.23 8.05 -23.71
CA LYS A 53 10.94 9.33 -23.90
C LYS A 53 10.83 10.28 -22.70
N ASP A 54 9.78 10.12 -21.89
CA ASP A 54 9.48 10.96 -20.72
C ASP A 54 9.89 10.24 -19.42
N PHE A 55 10.48 9.04 -19.52
CA PHE A 55 10.76 8.15 -18.40
C PHE A 55 12.13 7.48 -18.55
N THR A 56 13.12 8.00 -17.83
CA THR A 56 14.53 7.63 -18.01
C THR A 56 15.03 6.57 -17.02
N ASP A 57 14.25 6.20 -16.01
CA ASP A 57 14.72 5.37 -14.90
C ASP A 57 13.96 4.03 -14.80
N GLN A 58 14.52 2.96 -15.37
CA GLN A 58 13.95 1.61 -15.26
C GLN A 58 13.88 1.10 -13.82
N ASN A 59 14.71 1.64 -12.90
CA ASN A 59 14.71 1.24 -11.49
C ASN A 59 13.41 1.59 -10.76
N GLU A 60 12.68 2.59 -11.23
CA GLU A 60 11.42 3.01 -10.61
C GLU A 60 10.33 1.94 -10.71
N ILE A 61 10.23 1.30 -11.87
CA ILE A 61 9.31 0.18 -12.11
C ILE A 61 9.68 -1.00 -11.21
N GLU A 62 10.97 -1.27 -11.04
CA GLU A 62 11.44 -2.34 -10.15
C GLU A 62 11.16 -2.05 -8.67
N ASN A 63 11.27 -0.79 -8.25
CA ASN A 63 10.98 -0.40 -6.87
C ASN A 63 9.51 -0.59 -6.51
N MET A 64 8.61 -0.24 -7.41
CA MET A 64 7.17 -0.40 -7.20
C MET A 64 6.76 -1.86 -6.94
N LYS A 65 7.54 -2.82 -7.43
CA LYS A 65 7.30 -4.26 -7.22
C LYS A 65 7.67 -4.73 -5.82
N LYS A 66 8.64 -4.08 -5.18
CA LYS A 66 9.14 -4.51 -3.86
C LYS A 66 8.18 -4.09 -2.74
N LEU A 67 7.12 -3.33 -3.04
CA LEU A 67 6.27 -2.68 -2.05
C LEU A 67 4.97 -3.45 -1.82
N ASP A 68 4.84 -4.13 -0.67
CA ASP A 68 3.59 -4.75 -0.21
C ASP A 68 3.16 -4.15 1.14
N HIS A 69 2.22 -3.20 1.08
CA HIS A 69 1.80 -2.48 2.28
C HIS A 69 0.31 -2.09 2.22
N PRO A 70 -0.44 -2.16 3.34
CA PRO A 70 -1.86 -1.81 3.37
C PRO A 70 -2.14 -0.38 2.91
N ASN A 71 -1.20 0.56 3.09
CA ASN A 71 -1.34 1.96 2.69
C ASN A 71 -0.62 2.34 1.37
N ILE A 72 -0.08 1.36 0.64
CA ILE A 72 0.53 1.57 -0.68
C ILE A 72 -0.39 0.93 -1.74
N MET A 73 -0.50 1.56 -2.92
CA MET A 73 -1.25 1.01 -4.04
C MET A 73 -0.53 -0.23 -4.58
N ALA A 74 -1.23 -1.36 -4.62
CA ALA A 74 -0.68 -2.58 -5.18
C ALA A 74 -0.51 -2.47 -6.70
N ILE A 75 0.64 -2.92 -7.19
CA ILE A 75 0.88 -3.15 -8.62
C ILE A 75 0.57 -4.61 -8.91
N TYR A 76 -0.06 -4.86 -10.05
CA TYR A 76 -0.40 -6.20 -10.48
C TYR A 76 0.37 -6.62 -11.71
N GLU A 77 0.67 -5.68 -12.59
CA GLU A 77 1.37 -6.00 -13.82
C GLU A 77 2.13 -4.80 -14.35
N ILE A 78 3.32 -5.05 -14.89
CA ILE A 78 4.02 -4.07 -15.72
C ILE A 78 4.35 -4.72 -17.07
N ALA A 79 3.97 -4.05 -18.14
CA ALA A 79 4.37 -4.39 -19.49
C ALA A 79 5.04 -3.19 -20.18
N GLN A 80 5.77 -3.46 -21.25
CA GLN A 80 6.39 -2.40 -22.04
C GLN A 80 6.40 -2.73 -23.54
N ASP A 81 6.54 -1.68 -24.34
CA ASP A 81 6.81 -1.74 -25.77
C ASP A 81 7.95 -0.78 -26.15
N ASP A 82 8.26 -0.62 -27.44
CA ASP A 82 9.35 0.26 -27.91
C ASP A 82 9.22 1.73 -27.45
N ASN A 83 8.01 2.19 -27.16
CA ASN A 83 7.65 3.58 -26.91
C ASN A 83 7.00 3.83 -25.55
N TYR A 84 6.41 2.84 -24.90
CA TYR A 84 5.58 3.02 -23.69
C TYR A 84 5.85 1.96 -22.62
N TYR A 85 5.68 2.38 -21.36
CA TYR A 85 5.42 1.51 -20.22
C TYR A 85 3.93 1.49 -19.91
N TYR A 86 3.45 0.32 -19.50
CA TYR A 86 2.07 0.05 -19.14
C TYR A 86 2.05 -0.55 -17.74
N ILE A 87 1.45 0.15 -16.78
CA ILE A 87 1.42 -0.28 -15.38
C ILE A 87 -0.04 -0.52 -15.00
N VAL A 88 -0.38 -1.77 -14.69
CA VAL A 88 -1.68 -2.17 -14.16
C VAL A 88 -1.60 -2.23 -12.64
N SER A 89 -2.49 -1.52 -11.98
CA SER A 89 -2.52 -1.42 -10.53
C SER A 89 -3.93 -1.56 -9.96
N GLN A 90 -3.99 -1.64 -8.63
CA GLN A 90 -5.22 -1.51 -7.87
C GLN A 90 -5.97 -0.24 -8.28
N LEU A 91 -7.26 -0.38 -8.60
CA LEU A 91 -8.14 0.78 -8.73
C LEU A 91 -8.55 1.25 -7.32
N CYS A 92 -7.95 2.34 -6.87
CA CYS A 92 -8.33 2.99 -5.61
C CYS A 92 -9.49 3.98 -5.87
N GLU A 93 -10.67 3.70 -5.33
CA GLU A 93 -11.90 4.50 -5.57
C GLU A 93 -12.10 5.67 -4.57
N GLY A 94 -11.08 5.98 -3.76
CA GLY A 94 -11.06 7.14 -2.85
C GLY A 94 -10.92 8.47 -3.57
N THR A 95 -11.02 9.57 -2.82
CA THR A 95 -10.75 10.93 -3.32
C THR A 95 -9.32 11.34 -2.99
N GLU A 96 -8.71 12.25 -3.77
CA GLU A 96 -7.43 12.85 -3.37
C GLU A 96 -7.55 13.49 -1.98
N LEU A 97 -6.54 13.29 -1.13
CA LEU A 97 -6.48 13.92 0.19
C LEU A 97 -6.51 15.44 0.05
N PHE A 98 -5.92 15.96 -1.03
CA PHE A 98 -6.04 17.36 -1.43
C PHE A 98 -7.49 17.82 -1.55
N ASP A 99 -8.30 17.09 -2.33
CA ASP A 99 -9.70 17.41 -2.56
C ASP A 99 -10.52 17.29 -1.26
N GLU A 100 -10.23 16.30 -0.41
CA GLU A 100 -10.89 16.15 0.89
C GLU A 100 -10.55 17.30 1.85
N ILE A 101 -9.27 17.71 1.94
CA ILE A 101 -8.83 18.89 2.69
C ILE A 101 -9.62 20.11 2.21
N HIS A 102 -9.68 20.34 0.90
CA HIS A 102 -10.40 21.45 0.32
C HIS A 102 -11.91 21.41 0.58
N ARG A 103 -12.53 20.23 0.47
CA ARG A 103 -13.95 20.04 0.74
C ARG A 103 -14.29 20.41 2.18
N ARG A 104 -13.45 20.03 3.15
CA ARG A 104 -13.62 20.42 4.56
C ARG A 104 -13.42 21.92 4.76
N ILE A 105 -12.36 22.50 4.20
CA ILE A 105 -12.09 23.94 4.29
C ILE A 105 -13.27 24.76 3.73
N LYS A 106 -13.82 24.40 2.55
CA LYS A 106 -15.00 25.06 1.96
C LYS A 106 -16.24 25.01 2.86
N LYS A 107 -16.35 24.00 3.72
CA LYS A 107 -17.43 23.86 4.71
C LYS A 107 -17.12 24.52 6.05
N ASN A 108 -16.03 25.29 6.16
CA ASN A 108 -15.49 25.82 7.42
C ASN A 108 -15.21 24.72 8.45
N GLN A 109 -14.70 23.58 7.98
CA GLN A 109 -14.30 22.42 8.77
C GLN A 109 -12.80 22.18 8.58
N ILE A 110 -12.18 21.61 9.60
CA ILE A 110 -10.83 21.04 9.54
C ILE A 110 -10.90 19.61 10.10
N PHE A 111 -9.87 18.81 9.88
CA PHE A 111 -9.74 17.54 10.57
C PHE A 111 -9.54 17.79 12.07
N SER A 112 -10.14 16.95 12.91
CA SER A 112 -9.78 16.89 14.32
C SER A 112 -8.34 16.40 14.46
N GLU A 113 -7.66 16.72 15.56
CA GLU A 113 -6.30 16.25 15.78
C GLU A 113 -6.20 14.71 15.79
N ASP A 114 -7.26 14.03 16.22
CA ASP A 114 -7.36 12.56 16.22
C ASP A 114 -7.51 11.99 14.81
N GLU A 115 -8.33 12.62 13.96
CA GLU A 115 -8.42 12.27 12.54
C GLU A 115 -7.08 12.51 11.83
N VAL A 116 -6.41 13.64 12.10
CA VAL A 116 -5.08 13.93 11.54
C VAL A 116 -4.08 12.88 12.01
N ARG A 117 -4.08 12.49 13.29
CA ARG A 117 -3.19 11.44 13.80
C ARG A 117 -3.42 10.10 13.08
N TYR A 118 -4.68 9.71 12.91
CA TYR A 118 -5.03 8.46 12.23
C TYR A 118 -4.60 8.44 10.76
N ILE A 119 -4.84 9.52 10.02
CA ILE A 119 -4.39 9.68 8.63
C ILE A 119 -2.86 9.70 8.56
N PHE A 120 -2.22 10.48 9.44
CA PHE A 120 -0.78 10.71 9.39
C PHE A 120 0.03 9.49 9.83
N LYS A 121 -0.48 8.68 10.77
CA LYS A 121 0.13 7.38 11.13
C LYS A 121 0.22 6.46 9.92
N GLN A 122 -0.85 6.38 9.11
CA GLN A 122 -0.86 5.56 7.89
C GLN A 122 0.13 6.07 6.84
N ILE A 123 0.28 7.40 6.69
CA ILE A 123 1.29 7.99 5.81
C ILE A 123 2.69 7.60 6.28
N LEU A 124 3.01 7.83 7.57
CA LEU A 124 4.32 7.50 8.12
C LEU A 124 4.64 6.00 8.02
N SER A 125 3.66 5.14 8.25
CA SER A 125 3.78 3.68 8.14
C SER A 125 4.19 3.25 6.73
N ALA A 126 3.50 3.73 5.69
CA ALA A 126 3.87 3.46 4.31
C ALA A 126 5.28 3.97 3.94
N ILE A 127 5.66 5.15 4.45
CA ILE A 127 6.99 5.73 4.19
C ILE A 127 8.08 4.98 4.94
N ALA A 128 7.83 4.54 6.19
CA ALA A 128 8.76 3.72 6.96
C ALA A 128 9.05 2.41 6.23
N TYR A 129 8.00 1.72 5.80
CA TYR A 129 8.11 0.49 5.03
C TYR A 129 8.95 0.66 3.75
N ALA A 130 8.63 1.67 2.93
CA ALA A 130 9.40 1.92 1.69
C ALA A 130 10.86 2.29 1.99
N HIS A 131 11.10 3.10 3.02
CA HIS A 131 12.44 3.53 3.43
C HIS A 131 13.29 2.39 3.98
N ASP A 132 12.68 1.38 4.61
CA ASP A 132 13.33 0.16 5.05
C ASP A 132 13.81 -0.68 3.85
N LYS A 133 13.00 -0.73 2.79
CA LYS A 133 13.39 -1.31 1.49
C LYS A 133 14.31 -0.43 0.63
N ASN A 134 14.88 0.64 1.21
CA ASN A 134 15.75 1.61 0.54
C ASN A 134 15.10 2.32 -0.67
N ILE A 135 13.77 2.44 -0.67
CA ILE A 135 13.00 3.14 -1.69
C ILE A 135 12.55 4.49 -1.12
N MET A 136 12.97 5.58 -1.76
CA MET A 136 12.43 6.92 -1.49
C MET A 136 11.36 7.28 -2.52
N HIS A 137 10.33 8.04 -2.12
CA HIS A 137 9.23 8.40 -3.02
C HIS A 137 9.48 9.69 -3.82
N ARG A 138 10.11 10.72 -3.20
CA ARG A 138 10.47 12.03 -3.81
C ARG A 138 9.33 12.96 -4.24
N ASP A 139 8.06 12.56 -4.11
CA ASP A 139 6.90 13.37 -4.51
C ASP A 139 5.68 13.15 -3.61
N ILE A 140 5.93 13.05 -2.30
CA ILE A 140 4.87 12.94 -1.31
C ILE A 140 4.11 14.25 -1.22
N LYS A 141 2.82 14.20 -1.59
CA LYS A 141 1.88 15.33 -1.55
C LYS A 141 0.44 14.84 -1.46
N PRO A 142 -0.51 15.66 -0.98
CA PRO A 142 -1.91 15.27 -0.83
C PRO A 142 -2.60 14.81 -2.12
N GLU A 143 -2.11 15.21 -3.29
CA GLU A 143 -2.61 14.76 -4.61
C GLU A 143 -2.22 13.30 -4.91
N ASN A 144 -1.11 12.81 -4.34
CA ASN A 144 -0.62 11.43 -4.53
C ASN A 144 -1.10 10.48 -3.43
N ILE A 145 -2.00 10.95 -2.55
CA ILE A 145 -2.60 10.19 -1.45
C ILE A 145 -4.10 10.18 -1.68
N LEU A 146 -4.68 9.01 -1.91
CA LEU A 146 -6.13 8.83 -1.93
C LEU A 146 -6.62 8.48 -0.54
N ILE A 147 -7.79 9.00 -0.17
CA ILE A 147 -8.47 8.72 1.10
C ILE A 147 -9.89 8.24 0.84
N ASP A 148 -10.30 7.17 1.51
CA ASP A 148 -11.71 6.80 1.59
C ASP A 148 -12.40 7.71 2.63
N PRO A 149 -13.37 8.54 2.23
CA PRO A 149 -14.06 9.45 3.15
C PRO A 149 -14.92 8.72 4.21
N LYS A 150 -15.19 7.42 4.06
CA LYS A 150 -16.00 6.63 4.99
C LYS A 150 -15.20 6.09 6.17
N ASP A 151 -13.99 5.59 5.94
CA ASP A 151 -13.15 4.97 6.97
C ASP A 151 -11.78 5.63 7.15
N GLN A 152 -11.50 6.70 6.39
CA GLN A 152 -10.26 7.47 6.40
C GLN A 152 -9.02 6.63 6.10
N HIS A 153 -9.19 5.46 5.48
CA HIS A 153 -8.07 4.66 5.01
C HIS A 153 -7.42 5.34 3.81
N ILE A 154 -6.08 5.42 3.82
CA ILE A 154 -5.32 6.06 2.76
C ILE A 154 -4.55 5.06 1.90
N LYS A 155 -4.34 5.41 0.63
CA LYS A 155 -3.47 4.72 -0.32
C LYS A 155 -2.55 5.73 -1.01
N ILE A 156 -1.24 5.48 -0.96
CA ILE A 156 -0.24 6.22 -1.73
C ILE A 156 -0.12 5.59 -3.12
N ILE A 157 -0.39 6.35 -4.18
CA ILE A 157 -0.58 5.82 -5.55
C ILE A 157 0.56 6.12 -6.54
N ASP A 158 1.30 7.22 -6.39
CA ASP A 158 2.22 7.68 -7.45
C ASP A 158 3.70 7.59 -7.07
N TRP A 159 4.25 6.38 -7.15
CA TRP A 159 5.68 6.11 -7.01
C TRP A 159 6.48 6.45 -8.28
N GLY A 160 5.87 7.29 -9.13
CA GLY A 160 6.30 7.84 -10.43
C GLY A 160 7.65 8.55 -10.45
N LEU A 161 8.24 8.73 -9.28
CA LEU A 161 9.50 9.41 -9.03
C LEU A 161 10.28 8.66 -7.95
N SER A 162 10.01 7.38 -7.69
CA SER A 162 10.74 6.64 -6.67
C SER A 162 12.18 6.36 -7.09
N LYS A 163 13.08 6.08 -6.13
CA LYS A 163 14.48 5.71 -6.43
C LYS A 163 15.04 4.74 -5.40
N ASP A 164 15.82 3.78 -5.89
CA ASP A 164 16.60 2.85 -5.06
C ASP A 164 17.89 3.55 -4.64
N MET A 165 18.22 3.48 -3.36
CA MET A 165 19.37 4.17 -2.75
C MET A 165 20.66 3.32 -2.73
N THR A 166 20.63 2.09 -3.26
CA THR A 166 21.82 1.22 -3.34
C THR A 166 22.97 1.85 -4.15
N ASP A 167 22.65 2.69 -5.14
CA ASP A 167 23.62 3.55 -5.82
C ASP A 167 23.85 4.85 -5.02
N LEU A 168 24.79 4.78 -4.06
CA LEU A 168 25.16 5.78 -3.04
C LEU A 168 25.58 7.18 -3.53
N ILE A 169 25.38 7.52 -4.80
CA ILE A 169 25.65 8.87 -5.29
C ILE A 169 24.54 9.78 -4.78
N SER A 170 24.87 10.65 -3.82
CA SER A 170 23.98 11.71 -3.31
C SER A 170 23.20 12.33 -4.47
N ILE A 171 21.89 12.11 -4.52
CA ILE A 171 21.07 12.53 -5.66
C ILE A 171 21.03 14.06 -5.65
N LYS A 172 21.40 14.71 -6.76
CA LYS A 172 21.44 16.18 -6.88
C LYS A 172 20.30 16.76 -7.73
N GLN A 173 19.43 15.90 -8.27
CA GLN A 173 18.38 16.32 -9.19
C GLN A 173 17.27 17.07 -8.45
N LYS A 174 16.89 18.24 -8.97
CA LYS A 174 15.74 19.02 -8.47
C LYS A 174 14.46 18.38 -9.03
N ILE A 175 13.63 17.74 -8.20
CA ILE A 175 12.38 17.08 -8.62
C ILE A 175 11.28 17.28 -7.57
N GLY A 176 10.01 17.28 -8.00
CA GLY A 176 8.83 17.26 -7.15
C GLY A 176 7.98 18.52 -7.26
N THR A 177 7.00 18.69 -6.38
CA THR A 177 6.25 19.95 -6.25
C THR A 177 6.96 20.87 -5.25
N ILE A 178 7.26 22.11 -5.64
CA ILE A 178 8.08 23.08 -4.85
C ILE A 178 7.56 23.24 -3.43
N ASP A 179 6.25 23.32 -3.26
CA ASP A 179 5.60 23.58 -1.98
C ASP A 179 5.85 22.48 -0.92
N TYR A 180 6.22 21.27 -1.36
CA TYR A 180 6.51 20.12 -0.50
C TYR A 180 7.99 19.73 -0.49
N ALA A 181 8.81 20.31 -1.38
CA ALA A 181 10.22 19.94 -1.52
C ALA A 181 11.07 20.36 -0.31
N ALA A 182 12.00 19.49 0.07
CA ALA A 182 12.93 19.75 1.17
C ALA A 182 13.99 20.80 0.80
N PRO A 183 14.54 21.57 1.77
CA PRO A 183 15.55 22.59 1.51
C PRO A 183 16.77 22.05 0.76
N GLU A 184 17.26 20.86 1.12
CA GLU A 184 18.41 20.22 0.50
C GLU A 184 18.18 19.80 -0.96
N VAL A 185 16.94 19.49 -1.34
CA VAL A 185 16.53 19.21 -2.72
C VAL A 185 16.58 20.51 -3.54
N LEU A 186 16.05 21.60 -3.00
CA LEU A 186 16.04 22.91 -3.66
C LEU A 186 17.43 23.54 -3.80
N LEU A 187 18.35 23.19 -2.89
CA LEU A 187 19.74 23.67 -2.89
C LEU A 187 20.70 22.72 -3.63
N GLU A 188 20.20 21.61 -4.19
CA GLU A 188 20.98 20.61 -4.94
C GLU A 188 22.20 20.06 -4.16
N LYS A 189 22.08 19.97 -2.82
CA LYS A 189 23.20 19.63 -1.92
C LYS A 189 23.48 18.12 -1.79
N GLY A 190 22.83 17.30 -2.62
CA GLY A 190 22.73 15.87 -2.34
C GLY A 190 21.69 15.62 -1.25
N TYR A 191 20.78 14.67 -1.45
CA TYR A 191 19.75 14.34 -0.46
C TYR A 191 19.50 12.83 -0.36
N ASP A 192 18.84 12.42 0.72
CA ASP A 192 18.48 11.05 1.03
C ASP A 192 16.96 10.92 1.27
N LYS A 193 16.52 9.76 1.76
CA LYS A 193 15.11 9.47 2.09
C LYS A 193 14.47 10.45 3.08
N LYS A 194 15.24 11.22 3.86
CA LYS A 194 14.71 12.25 4.78
C LYS A 194 14.01 13.39 4.05
N CYS A 195 14.19 13.55 2.74
CA CYS A 195 13.41 14.52 1.96
C CYS A 195 11.90 14.21 2.02
N ASP A 196 11.50 12.93 2.02
CA ASP A 196 10.10 12.54 2.11
C ASP A 196 9.50 12.95 3.47
N LEU A 197 10.30 12.95 4.54
CA LEU A 197 9.84 13.35 5.88
C LEU A 197 9.62 14.84 6.01
N TRP A 198 10.34 15.65 5.24
CA TRP A 198 10.01 17.07 5.10
C TRP A 198 8.65 17.24 4.43
N SER A 199 8.41 16.54 3.31
CA SER A 199 7.13 16.55 2.62
C SER A 199 5.98 16.12 3.54
N CYS A 200 6.17 15.05 4.33
CA CYS A 200 5.24 14.64 5.38
C CYS A 200 5.00 15.75 6.42
N GLY A 201 6.05 16.46 6.85
CA GLY A 201 5.93 17.62 7.75
C GLY A 201 5.08 18.75 7.16
N VAL A 202 5.20 19.02 5.86
CA VAL A 202 4.37 20.00 5.15
C VAL A 202 2.90 19.54 5.14
N ILE A 203 2.64 18.26 4.84
CA ILE A 203 1.29 17.68 4.89
C ILE A 203 0.70 17.76 6.29
N LEU A 204 1.45 17.41 7.34
CA LEU A 204 0.99 17.51 8.73
C LEU A 204 0.62 18.94 9.10
N TYR A 205 1.43 19.92 8.70
CA TYR A 205 1.12 21.33 8.91
C TYR A 205 -0.23 21.70 8.26
N ILE A 206 -0.45 21.30 7.01
CA ILE A 206 -1.69 21.59 6.26
C ILE A 206 -2.89 20.91 6.92
N LEU A 207 -2.77 19.64 7.32
CA LEU A 207 -3.86 18.90 7.96
C LEU A 207 -4.28 19.52 9.31
N LEU A 208 -3.31 19.94 10.12
CA LEU A 208 -3.57 20.54 11.44
C LEU A 208 -4.09 21.98 11.36
N SER A 209 -3.65 22.75 10.35
CA SER A 209 -3.89 24.20 10.31
C SER A 209 -4.77 24.69 9.18
N GLY A 210 -4.99 23.88 8.14
CA GLY A 210 -5.68 24.26 6.91
C GLY A 210 -4.91 25.26 6.04
N GLU A 211 -3.64 25.56 6.34
CA GLU A 211 -2.81 26.56 5.67
C GLU A 211 -1.47 25.93 5.24
N THR A 212 -0.77 26.54 4.28
CA THR A 212 0.60 26.10 3.91
C THR A 212 1.65 26.67 4.87
N PRO A 213 2.71 25.92 5.23
CA PRO A 213 3.78 26.43 6.09
C PRO A 213 4.62 27.53 5.42
N PHE A 214 4.71 27.54 4.09
CA PHE A 214 5.55 28.45 3.31
C PHE A 214 4.74 29.19 2.23
N PRO A 215 3.80 30.08 2.61
CA PRO A 215 2.92 30.74 1.65
C PRO A 215 3.72 31.66 0.72
N GLY A 216 3.37 31.74 -0.56
CA GLY A 216 3.98 32.68 -1.51
C GLY A 216 3.32 32.69 -2.88
N ASN A 217 3.47 33.81 -3.60
CA ASN A 217 2.87 33.96 -4.94
C ASN A 217 3.84 33.57 -6.05
N LYS A 218 5.15 33.71 -5.83
CA LYS A 218 6.20 33.37 -6.81
C LYS A 218 7.03 32.20 -6.29
N THR A 219 7.44 31.30 -7.17
CA THR A 219 8.34 30.17 -6.85
C THR A 219 9.57 30.61 -6.05
N SER A 220 10.28 31.65 -6.50
CA SER A 220 11.49 32.15 -5.83
C SER A 220 11.24 32.72 -4.43
N GLU A 221 10.02 33.16 -4.13
CA GLU A 221 9.62 33.60 -2.79
C GLU A 221 9.44 32.41 -1.86
N ILE A 222 8.79 31.35 -2.37
CA ILE A 222 8.56 30.11 -1.64
C ILE A 222 9.89 29.39 -1.36
N GLU A 223 10.75 29.24 -2.36
CA GLU A 223 12.08 28.64 -2.21
C GLU A 223 12.90 29.36 -1.12
N LYS A 224 12.87 30.70 -1.09
CA LYS A 224 13.52 31.51 -0.03
C LYS A 224 12.92 31.27 1.36
N LYS A 225 11.63 30.94 1.46
CA LYS A 225 10.97 30.62 2.74
C LYS A 225 11.31 29.20 3.20
N ILE A 226 11.29 28.23 2.28
CA ILE A 226 11.66 26.83 2.54
C ILE A 226 13.11 26.74 3.00
N THR A 227 14.04 27.38 2.28
CA THR A 227 15.49 27.37 2.60
C THR A 227 15.83 28.06 3.92
N LYS A 228 14.99 29.00 4.38
CA LYS A 228 15.10 29.57 5.74
C LYS A 228 14.49 28.67 6.82
N SER A 229 13.62 27.73 6.43
CA SER A 229 12.97 26.74 7.28
C SER A 229 12.25 27.33 8.49
N LYS A 230 11.69 28.54 8.35
CA LYS A 230 10.94 29.21 9.41
C LYS A 230 9.44 29.02 9.19
N ILE A 231 8.83 28.17 10.00
CA ILE A 231 7.37 27.94 10.02
C ILE A 231 6.65 28.92 10.95
N ASN A 232 5.40 29.27 10.62
CA ASN A 232 4.58 30.17 11.42
C ASN A 232 3.60 29.41 12.33
N LEU A 233 3.92 29.30 13.62
CA LEU A 233 3.05 28.67 14.62
C LEU A 233 2.22 29.68 15.44
N ASN A 234 2.08 30.93 14.97
CA ASN A 234 1.37 31.99 15.70
C ASN A 234 -0.13 32.08 15.34
N LEU A 235 -0.60 31.28 14.38
CA LEU A 235 -2.02 31.24 13.98
C LEU A 235 -2.90 30.76 15.15
N LYS A 236 -4.16 31.22 15.19
CA LYS A 236 -5.11 30.88 16.26
C LYS A 236 -5.30 29.36 16.43
N VAL A 237 -5.30 28.59 15.33
CA VAL A 237 -5.43 27.13 15.34
C VAL A 237 -4.29 26.45 16.12
N TRP A 238 -3.07 26.99 16.07
CA TRP A 238 -1.94 26.46 16.82
C TRP A 238 -2.07 26.63 18.33
N LYS A 239 -3.01 27.45 18.83
CA LYS A 239 -3.30 27.51 20.27
C LYS A 239 -4.05 26.27 20.77
N THR A 240 -4.77 25.58 19.89
CA THR A 240 -5.55 24.37 20.25
C THR A 240 -4.84 23.07 19.92
N VAL A 241 -3.90 23.09 18.97
CA VAL A 241 -3.07 21.92 18.63
C VAL A 241 -2.14 21.56 19.79
N SER A 242 -2.04 20.27 20.12
CA SER A 242 -1.19 19.79 21.23
C SER A 242 0.30 20.13 21.06
N ASN A 243 1.03 20.13 22.18
CA ASN A 243 2.49 20.35 22.14
C ASN A 243 3.22 19.18 21.45
N ASP A 244 2.72 17.96 21.57
CA ASP A 244 3.36 16.78 21.00
C ASP A 244 3.23 16.78 19.47
N ALA A 245 2.07 17.20 18.95
CA ALA A 245 1.88 17.41 17.51
C ALA A 245 2.88 18.45 16.97
N LYS A 246 3.03 19.57 17.68
CA LYS A 246 4.00 20.62 17.32
C LYS A 246 5.44 20.13 17.43
N ASN A 247 5.73 19.27 18.39
CA ASN A 247 7.06 18.70 18.57
C ASN A 247 7.42 17.79 17.40
N LEU A 248 6.54 16.86 17.03
CA LEU A 248 6.71 16.03 15.84
C LEU A 248 6.88 16.90 14.58
N LEU A 249 6.00 17.89 14.39
CA LEU A 249 6.07 18.81 13.25
C LEU A 249 7.41 19.53 13.12
N LYS A 250 7.97 20.03 14.24
CA LYS A 250 9.29 20.69 14.25
C LYS A 250 10.43 19.73 13.89
N ASN A 251 10.34 18.48 14.32
CA ASN A 251 11.35 17.46 14.02
C ASN A 251 11.29 16.99 12.56
N LEU A 252 10.10 16.95 11.96
CA LEU A 252 9.91 16.67 10.53
C LEU A 252 10.37 17.84 9.65
N LEU A 253 10.10 19.09 10.06
CA LEU A 253 10.51 20.31 9.35
C LEU A 253 11.87 20.85 9.83
N GLN A 254 12.74 19.95 10.29
CA GLN A 254 14.13 20.29 10.61
C GLN A 254 14.92 20.52 9.32
N SER A 255 15.58 21.67 9.25
CA SER A 255 16.36 22.10 8.07
C SER A 255 17.56 21.20 7.77
N ASP A 256 18.21 20.71 8.83
CA ASP A 256 19.34 19.78 8.76
C ASP A 256 18.83 18.33 8.63
N PRO A 257 19.01 17.65 7.47
CA PRO A 257 18.49 16.30 7.26
C PRO A 257 19.02 15.25 8.25
N VAL A 258 20.24 15.47 8.78
CA VAL A 258 20.85 14.59 9.79
C VAL A 258 20.05 14.62 11.10
N LYS A 259 19.57 15.81 11.48
CA LYS A 259 18.74 16.02 12.68
C LYS A 259 17.25 15.79 12.45
N ARG A 260 16.82 15.75 11.19
CA ARG A 260 15.42 15.48 10.83
C ARG A 260 15.07 14.04 11.19
N PHE A 261 13.89 13.84 11.76
CA PHE A 261 13.42 12.50 12.09
C PHE A 261 13.39 11.59 10.87
N SER A 262 13.78 10.32 11.07
CA SER A 262 13.41 9.23 10.16
C SER A 262 11.91 8.93 10.26
N ALA A 263 11.39 8.16 9.32
CA ALA A 263 10.00 7.67 9.39
C ALA A 263 9.76 6.85 10.66
N GLN A 264 10.70 5.99 11.04
CA GLN A 264 10.62 5.21 12.28
C GLN A 264 10.59 6.09 13.54
N GLN A 265 11.49 7.08 13.63
CA GLN A 265 11.49 8.04 14.74
C GLN A 265 10.19 8.86 14.82
N ALA A 266 9.58 9.16 13.67
CA ALA A 266 8.30 9.86 13.61
C ALA A 266 7.13 8.96 14.08
N LEU A 267 7.13 7.68 13.71
CA LEU A 267 6.17 6.67 14.20
C LEU A 267 6.25 6.50 15.71
N GLU A 268 7.46 6.51 16.27
CA GLU A 268 7.72 6.38 17.71
C GLU A 268 7.44 7.66 18.52
N SER A 269 7.09 8.76 17.86
CA SER A 269 6.80 10.01 18.55
C SER A 269 5.61 9.88 19.50
N GLU A 270 5.68 10.57 20.64
CA GLU A 270 4.60 10.59 21.65
C GLU A 270 3.24 10.94 21.04
N TRP A 271 3.22 11.81 20.03
CA TRP A 271 1.97 12.20 19.38
C TRP A 271 1.33 11.06 18.59
N ILE A 272 2.11 10.23 17.89
CA ILE A 272 1.61 9.09 17.12
C ILE A 272 1.25 7.92 18.02
N GLN A 273 2.05 7.68 19.06
CA GLN A 273 1.85 6.57 20.00
C GLN A 273 0.65 6.76 20.94
N LYS A 274 0.08 7.98 21.02
CA LYS A 274 -1.15 8.23 21.76
C LYS A 274 -2.31 7.44 21.16
N GLN A 275 -2.78 6.46 21.93
CA GLN A 275 -3.88 5.58 21.56
C GLN A 275 -5.18 6.39 21.38
N THR A 276 -5.70 6.41 20.15
CA THR A 276 -7.03 6.95 19.86
C THR A 276 -8.07 5.85 20.03
N GLN A 277 -8.84 5.90 21.11
CA GLN A 277 -10.02 5.03 21.30
C GLN A 277 -11.15 5.32 20.28
N SER A 278 -11.11 6.45 19.56
CA SER A 278 -12.28 7.01 18.88
C SER A 278 -12.46 6.64 17.40
N VAL A 279 -11.50 6.02 16.71
CA VAL A 279 -11.55 5.88 15.23
C VAL A 279 -11.60 4.42 14.73
N THR A 280 -11.20 3.46 15.56
CA THR A 280 -11.24 2.04 15.21
C THR A 280 -12.21 1.30 16.12
N LYS A 281 -13.21 0.61 15.56
CA LYS A 281 -13.98 -0.39 16.32
C LYS A 281 -12.99 -1.34 16.98
N GLU A 282 -13.08 -1.52 18.29
CA GLU A 282 -12.19 -2.44 19.01
C GLU A 282 -12.34 -3.85 18.42
N ILE A 283 -11.26 -4.36 17.83
CA ILE A 283 -11.16 -5.78 17.52
C ILE A 283 -11.11 -6.51 18.85
N SER A 284 -12.09 -7.37 19.12
CA SER A 284 -12.16 -8.12 20.36
C SER A 284 -10.92 -9.02 20.51
N SER A 285 -10.47 -9.24 21.74
CA SER A 285 -9.34 -10.15 22.02
C SER A 285 -9.62 -11.57 21.51
N GLN A 286 -10.89 -11.98 21.45
CA GLN A 286 -11.31 -13.26 20.87
C GLN A 286 -11.11 -13.33 19.36
N GLU A 287 -11.45 -12.29 18.61
CA GLU A 287 -11.22 -12.23 17.16
C GLU A 287 -9.72 -12.25 16.85
N MET A 288 -8.92 -11.51 17.63
CA MET A 288 -7.46 -11.52 17.50
C MET A 288 -6.88 -12.91 17.76
N GLN A 289 -7.28 -13.57 18.84
CA GLN A 289 -6.82 -14.93 19.15
C GLN A 289 -7.24 -15.93 18.06
N PHE A 290 -8.47 -15.80 17.54
CA PHE A 290 -8.96 -16.62 16.43
C PHE A 290 -8.10 -16.46 15.17
N ARG A 291 -7.65 -15.24 14.85
CA ARG A 291 -6.77 -14.99 13.71
C ARG A 291 -5.37 -15.54 13.94
N LEU A 292 -4.79 -15.35 15.13
CA LEU A 292 -3.47 -15.93 15.47
C LEU A 292 -3.48 -17.47 15.42
N GLN A 293 -4.57 -18.09 15.89
CA GLN A 293 -4.78 -19.54 15.76
C GLN A 293 -4.98 -20.03 14.32
N LYS A 294 -5.39 -19.14 13.40
CA LYS A 294 -5.42 -19.46 11.97
C LYS A 294 -4.03 -19.35 11.35
N LEU A 295 -3.33 -18.26 11.64
CA LEU A 295 -1.95 -18.07 11.21
C LEU A 295 -1.07 -19.24 11.66
N SER A 296 -1.19 -19.71 12.92
CA SER A 296 -0.38 -20.82 13.44
C SER A 296 -0.58 -22.15 12.72
N ARG A 297 -1.72 -22.32 12.07
CA ARG A 297 -2.07 -23.55 11.35
C ARG A 297 -1.83 -23.45 9.85
N PHE A 298 -1.63 -22.24 9.33
CA PHE A 298 -1.31 -22.01 7.93
C PHE A 298 0.02 -22.67 7.60
N CYS A 299 0.04 -23.53 6.58
CA CYS A 299 1.21 -24.18 6.05
C CYS A 299 1.04 -24.29 4.54
N CYS A 300 1.58 -23.34 3.79
CA CYS A 300 1.50 -23.30 2.34
C CYS A 300 2.88 -23.33 1.69
N GLU A 301 3.28 -24.51 1.22
CA GLU A 301 4.54 -24.70 0.51
C GLU A 301 4.38 -24.42 -1.00
N SER A 302 3.18 -24.63 -1.55
CA SER A 302 2.94 -24.42 -2.99
C SER A 302 2.65 -22.96 -3.33
N LYS A 303 3.51 -22.39 -4.18
CA LYS A 303 3.39 -20.99 -4.62
C LYS A 303 2.13 -20.75 -5.46
N MET A 304 1.72 -21.75 -6.23
CA MET A 304 0.51 -21.66 -7.06
C MET A 304 -0.73 -21.55 -6.18
N VAL A 305 -0.80 -22.32 -5.08
CA VAL A 305 -1.89 -22.23 -4.10
C VAL A 305 -1.92 -20.85 -3.43
N GLN A 306 -0.77 -20.30 -3.02
CA GLN A 306 -0.70 -18.95 -2.44
C GLN A 306 -1.20 -17.89 -3.42
N ALA A 307 -0.75 -17.96 -4.67
CA ALA A 307 -1.11 -17.00 -5.70
C ALA A 307 -2.60 -17.09 -6.07
N THR A 308 -3.18 -18.29 -6.09
CA THR A 308 -4.63 -18.50 -6.18
C THR A 308 -5.36 -17.83 -5.02
N PHE A 309 -4.99 -18.08 -3.77
CA PHE A 309 -5.68 -17.45 -2.63
C PHE A 309 -5.57 -15.93 -2.67
N HIS A 310 -4.43 -15.40 -3.10
CA HIS A 310 -4.28 -13.96 -3.31
C HIS A 310 -5.23 -13.41 -4.39
N LEU A 311 -5.40 -14.11 -5.52
CA LEU A 311 -6.42 -13.77 -6.53
C LEU A 311 -7.83 -13.79 -5.94
N MET A 312 -8.18 -14.85 -5.20
CA MET A 312 -9.50 -15.00 -4.59
C MET A 312 -9.77 -13.93 -3.53
N ILE A 313 -8.75 -13.53 -2.75
CA ILE A 313 -8.88 -12.42 -1.79
C ILE A 313 -9.20 -11.11 -2.52
N GLN A 314 -8.60 -10.87 -3.68
CA GLN A 314 -8.85 -9.65 -4.46
C GLN A 314 -10.25 -9.63 -5.10
N GLN A 315 -10.81 -10.79 -5.44
CA GLN A 315 -12.07 -10.92 -6.15
C GLN A 315 -13.28 -11.08 -5.23
N ASN A 316 -13.15 -11.98 -4.26
CA ASN A 316 -14.27 -12.58 -3.57
C ASN A 316 -14.40 -12.07 -2.12
N LEU A 317 -13.37 -11.37 -1.64
CA LEU A 317 -13.41 -10.77 -0.32
C LEU A 317 -14.22 -9.46 -0.36
N THR A 318 -15.29 -9.41 0.42
CA THR A 318 -16.06 -8.17 0.58
C THR A 318 -15.20 -7.07 1.19
N GLN A 319 -15.49 -5.81 0.83
CA GLN A 319 -14.77 -4.65 1.37
C GLN A 319 -14.74 -4.63 2.91
N GLU A 320 -15.82 -5.05 3.56
CA GLU A 320 -15.88 -5.16 5.03
C GLU A 320 -14.94 -6.24 5.59
N LYS A 321 -14.85 -7.41 4.97
CA LYS A 321 -13.92 -8.48 5.40
C LYS A 321 -12.47 -8.06 5.18
N TYR A 322 -12.16 -7.45 4.03
CA TYR A 322 -10.83 -6.92 3.75
C TYR A 322 -10.41 -5.86 4.79
N LYS A 323 -11.34 -4.95 5.12
CA LYS A 323 -11.16 -3.94 6.16
C LYS A 323 -10.88 -4.57 7.53
N GLN A 324 -11.61 -5.61 7.93
CA GLN A 324 -11.37 -6.31 9.20
C GLN A 324 -9.97 -6.95 9.28
N LEU A 325 -9.55 -7.63 8.21
CA LEU A 325 -8.21 -8.22 8.14
C LEU A 325 -7.14 -7.13 8.21
N ARG A 326 -7.29 -6.05 7.45
CA ARG A 326 -6.37 -4.90 7.49
C ARG A 326 -6.26 -4.29 8.88
N GLN A 327 -7.39 -4.07 9.55
CA GLN A 327 -7.38 -3.54 10.92
C GLN A 327 -6.72 -4.51 11.91
N THR A 328 -6.85 -5.81 11.70
CA THR A 328 -6.17 -6.83 12.51
C THR A 328 -4.67 -6.74 12.32
N PHE A 329 -4.20 -6.71 11.08
CA PHE A 329 -2.78 -6.53 10.74
C PHE A 329 -2.20 -5.28 11.40
N GLN A 330 -2.84 -4.12 11.22
CA GLN A 330 -2.41 -2.85 11.80
C GLN A 330 -2.41 -2.82 13.34
N LYS A 331 -3.14 -3.74 13.99
CA LYS A 331 -3.16 -3.89 15.45
C LYS A 331 -2.04 -4.81 15.94
N LEU A 332 -1.64 -5.79 15.13
CA LEU A 332 -0.50 -6.67 15.40
C LEU A 332 0.83 -5.93 15.17
N ASP A 333 0.90 -5.14 14.10
CA ASP A 333 2.01 -4.25 13.76
C ASP A 333 2.10 -3.08 14.76
N LYS A 334 2.90 -3.27 15.81
CA LYS A 334 3.00 -2.32 16.94
C LYS A 334 3.89 -1.14 16.58
N ASN A 335 5.00 -1.42 15.90
CA ASN A 335 5.95 -0.37 15.53
C ASN A 335 5.43 0.46 14.33
N GLY A 336 4.42 -0.05 13.62
CA GLY A 336 3.76 0.60 12.49
C GLY A 336 4.59 0.56 11.20
N ASP A 337 5.58 -0.32 11.10
CA ASP A 337 6.50 -0.41 9.96
C ASP A 337 5.90 -1.17 8.78
N GLY A 338 4.69 -1.73 8.93
CA GLY A 338 3.93 -2.33 7.84
C GLY A 338 4.23 -3.79 7.56
N LYS A 339 4.97 -4.47 8.44
CA LYS A 339 5.28 -5.90 8.43
C LYS A 339 5.18 -6.45 9.85
N LEU A 340 5.06 -7.77 10.02
CA LEU A 340 4.97 -8.37 11.36
C LEU A 340 6.27 -9.08 11.69
N SER A 341 6.93 -8.62 12.76
CA SER A 341 8.04 -9.31 13.38
C SER A 341 7.59 -10.46 14.27
N MET A 342 8.52 -11.38 14.57
CA MET A 342 8.25 -12.48 15.49
C MET A 342 7.91 -11.97 16.90
N GLU A 343 8.56 -10.89 17.34
CA GLU A 343 8.30 -10.22 18.62
C GLU A 343 6.88 -9.65 18.70
N GLU A 344 6.39 -9.06 17.61
CA GLU A 344 5.04 -8.50 17.55
C GLU A 344 3.97 -9.59 17.64
N LEU A 345 4.16 -10.72 16.96
CA LEU A 345 3.27 -11.87 17.09
C LEU A 345 3.32 -12.47 18.49
N ARG A 346 4.53 -12.67 19.05
CA ARG A 346 4.71 -13.18 20.43
C ARG A 346 3.99 -12.33 21.46
N ALA A 347 3.89 -11.02 21.25
CA ALA A 347 3.23 -10.14 22.18
C ALA A 347 1.69 -10.28 22.23
N TYR A 348 1.09 -11.02 21.28
CA TYR A 348 -0.35 -11.29 21.23
C TYR A 348 -0.69 -12.79 21.27
N CYS A 349 0.25 -13.68 21.02
CA CYS A 349 0.07 -15.12 21.14
C CYS A 349 0.09 -15.58 22.62
N ASN A 350 -0.78 -16.52 22.95
CA ASN A 350 -0.72 -17.27 24.22
C ASN A 350 0.30 -18.42 24.10
N ASP A 351 0.64 -19.03 25.23
CA ASP A 351 1.59 -20.16 25.31
C ASP A 351 1.21 -21.38 24.45
N ASP A 352 -0.06 -21.49 24.05
CA ASP A 352 -0.57 -22.57 23.18
C ASP A 352 -0.17 -22.42 21.71
N ILE A 353 0.38 -21.27 21.29
CA ILE A 353 0.80 -21.01 19.91
C ILE A 353 2.32 -20.99 19.86
N ASP A 354 2.91 -21.97 19.18
CA ASP A 354 4.31 -21.90 18.79
C ASP A 354 4.50 -20.83 17.71
N VAL A 355 4.98 -19.67 18.15
CA VAL A 355 5.16 -18.50 17.28
C VAL A 355 6.29 -18.72 16.28
N GLU A 356 7.31 -19.49 16.63
CA GLU A 356 8.44 -19.75 15.74
C GLU A 356 8.01 -20.66 14.59
N ASP A 357 7.25 -21.71 14.91
CA ASP A 357 6.62 -22.59 13.93
C ASP A 357 5.60 -21.85 13.04
N LEU A 358 4.73 -21.01 13.62
CA LEU A 358 3.83 -20.12 12.87
C LEU A 358 4.63 -19.27 11.88
N PHE A 359 5.66 -18.59 12.36
CA PHE A 359 6.46 -17.67 11.57
C PHE A 359 7.12 -18.39 10.40
N ASN A 360 7.75 -19.54 10.68
CA ASN A 360 8.41 -20.37 9.67
C ASN A 360 7.45 -20.89 8.59
N ARG A 361 6.14 -20.92 8.83
CA ARG A 361 5.16 -21.34 7.82
C ARG A 361 4.53 -20.19 7.05
N VAL A 362 4.34 -19.04 7.69
CA VAL A 362 3.67 -17.88 7.08
C VAL A 362 4.66 -16.96 6.34
N ASP A 363 5.89 -16.84 6.81
CA ASP A 363 6.98 -16.15 6.08
C ASP A 363 7.43 -17.05 4.92
N THR A 364 6.84 -16.81 3.75
CA THR A 364 7.01 -17.65 2.55
C THR A 364 8.26 -17.28 1.77
N ASP A 365 8.67 -16.01 1.82
CA ASP A 365 9.88 -15.53 1.17
C ASP A 365 11.13 -15.61 2.05
N LYS A 366 10.99 -15.99 3.32
CA LYS A 366 12.08 -16.15 4.30
C LYS A 366 12.85 -14.85 4.53
N ASN A 367 12.17 -13.71 4.39
CA ASN A 367 12.80 -12.41 4.62
C ASN A 367 12.90 -12.05 6.12
N GLY A 368 12.34 -12.88 7.00
CA GLY A 368 12.36 -12.67 8.45
C GLY A 368 11.23 -11.76 8.95
N PHE A 369 10.19 -11.53 8.14
CA PHE A 369 8.99 -10.76 8.45
C PHE A 369 7.78 -11.39 7.74
N ILE A 370 6.58 -11.21 8.31
CA ILE A 370 5.34 -11.53 7.59
C ILE A 370 4.84 -10.25 6.92
N GLU A 371 4.84 -10.22 5.58
CA GLU A 371 4.30 -9.11 4.79
C GLU A 371 2.77 -9.09 4.81
N PHE A 372 2.19 -7.98 4.35
CA PHE A 372 0.74 -7.79 4.42
C PHE A 372 -0.04 -8.84 3.60
N THR A 373 0.45 -9.18 2.42
CA THR A 373 -0.15 -10.19 1.55
C THR A 373 -0.05 -11.60 2.15
N GLU A 374 1.09 -11.93 2.77
CA GLU A 374 1.27 -13.20 3.47
C GLU A 374 0.29 -13.32 4.64
N PHE A 375 0.17 -12.27 5.44
CA PHE A 375 -0.84 -12.20 6.50
C PHE A 375 -2.26 -12.36 5.97
N LEU A 376 -2.64 -11.64 4.90
CA LEU A 376 -3.98 -11.73 4.33
C LEU A 376 -4.32 -13.17 3.90
N THR A 377 -3.35 -13.83 3.26
CA THR A 377 -3.48 -15.19 2.75
C THR A 377 -3.65 -16.19 3.89
N ALA A 378 -2.85 -16.04 4.95
CA ALA A 378 -2.90 -16.93 6.09
C ALA A 378 -4.07 -16.66 7.04
N ALA A 379 -4.57 -15.42 7.12
CA ALA A 379 -5.64 -15.03 8.04
C ALA A 379 -7.06 -15.25 7.50
N VAL A 380 -7.23 -15.52 6.19
CA VAL A 380 -8.56 -15.69 5.58
C VAL A 380 -9.23 -17.02 5.96
N ASP A 381 -10.56 -17.08 5.84
CA ASP A 381 -11.30 -18.35 5.96
C ASP A 381 -11.29 -19.07 4.62
N MET A 382 -10.26 -19.89 4.39
CA MET A 382 -10.01 -20.54 3.11
C MET A 382 -11.21 -21.37 2.62
N LYS A 383 -11.89 -22.10 3.51
CA LYS A 383 -13.06 -22.92 3.13
C LYS A 383 -14.23 -22.07 2.65
N LYS A 384 -14.45 -20.91 3.27
CA LYS A 384 -15.49 -19.97 2.81
C LYS A 384 -15.08 -19.21 1.55
N LEU A 385 -13.79 -18.97 1.38
CA LEU A 385 -13.28 -18.26 0.22
C LEU A 385 -13.23 -19.17 -1.01
N ALA A 386 -12.89 -20.44 -0.83
CA ALA A 386 -12.72 -21.46 -1.85
C ALA A 386 -13.82 -22.53 -1.82
N SER A 387 -15.08 -22.09 -1.92
CA SER A 387 -16.15 -23.02 -2.31
C SER A 387 -15.93 -23.50 -3.74
N HIS A 388 -16.58 -24.61 -4.12
CA HIS A 388 -16.46 -25.21 -5.45
C HIS A 388 -16.66 -24.17 -6.57
N ASP A 389 -17.76 -23.40 -6.51
CA ASP A 389 -18.06 -22.33 -7.47
C ASP A 389 -16.97 -21.25 -7.53
N GLN A 390 -16.35 -20.91 -6.40
CA GLN A 390 -15.31 -19.86 -6.35
C GLN A 390 -13.96 -20.37 -6.86
N LEU A 391 -13.70 -21.67 -6.70
CA LEU A 391 -12.53 -22.33 -7.28
C LEU A 391 -12.68 -22.49 -8.79
N GLU A 392 -13.87 -22.84 -9.26
CA GLU A 392 -14.17 -22.88 -10.69
C GLU A 392 -14.10 -21.48 -11.31
N GLU A 393 -14.64 -20.45 -10.65
CA GLU A 393 -14.44 -19.06 -11.07
C GLU A 393 -12.95 -18.73 -11.12
N ALA A 394 -12.17 -18.98 -10.06
CA ALA A 394 -10.74 -18.70 -10.06
C ALA A 394 -9.98 -19.47 -11.17
N PHE A 395 -10.34 -20.72 -11.44
CA PHE A 395 -9.78 -21.52 -12.53
C PHE A 395 -10.12 -20.93 -13.90
N ASN A 396 -11.38 -20.57 -14.14
CA ASN A 396 -11.82 -19.97 -15.41
C ASN A 396 -11.20 -18.59 -15.64
N LEU A 397 -10.68 -17.95 -14.59
CA LEU A 397 -9.89 -16.74 -14.73
C LEU A 397 -8.44 -17.03 -15.07
N LEU A 398 -7.95 -18.21 -14.67
CA LEU A 398 -6.64 -18.72 -15.02
C LEU A 398 -6.59 -19.25 -16.46
N ASP A 399 -7.61 -20.01 -16.86
CA ASP A 399 -7.81 -20.57 -18.19
C ASP A 399 -8.29 -19.48 -19.14
N GLN A 400 -7.35 -18.85 -19.85
CA GLN A 400 -7.66 -17.70 -20.71
C GLN A 400 -8.19 -18.14 -22.07
N ASN A 401 -7.76 -19.31 -22.54
CA ASN A 401 -8.16 -19.84 -23.84
C ASN A 401 -9.51 -20.59 -23.77
N GLY A 402 -9.97 -20.93 -22.56
CA GLY A 402 -11.22 -21.61 -22.27
C GLY A 402 -11.23 -23.08 -22.70
N ASP A 403 -10.06 -23.73 -22.76
CA ASP A 403 -9.92 -25.11 -23.19
C ASP A 403 -10.13 -26.14 -22.07
N GLY A 404 -10.32 -25.66 -20.83
CA GLY A 404 -10.55 -26.47 -19.64
C GLY A 404 -9.27 -26.94 -18.94
N PHE A 405 -8.11 -26.46 -19.38
CA PHE A 405 -6.81 -26.78 -18.80
C PHE A 405 -6.01 -25.50 -18.54
N LEU A 406 -5.12 -25.54 -17.55
CA LEU A 406 -4.13 -24.48 -17.34
C LEU A 406 -2.79 -24.95 -17.88
N GLU A 407 -2.34 -24.30 -18.95
CA GLU A 407 -1.00 -24.50 -19.46
C GLU A 407 0.02 -23.55 -18.79
N ILE A 408 1.31 -23.88 -18.91
CA ILE A 408 2.39 -23.08 -18.33
C ILE A 408 2.30 -21.61 -18.73
N ASP A 409 1.90 -21.33 -19.97
CA ASP A 409 1.84 -19.98 -20.50
C ASP A 409 0.69 -19.18 -19.88
N GLU A 410 -0.40 -19.82 -19.50
CA GLU A 410 -1.55 -19.17 -18.84
C GLU A 410 -1.27 -18.88 -17.37
N ILE A 411 -0.64 -19.85 -16.70
CA ILE A 411 -0.12 -19.71 -15.34
C ILE A 411 0.92 -18.59 -15.31
N LYS A 412 1.88 -18.60 -16.25
CA LYS A 412 2.87 -17.54 -16.43
C LYS A 412 2.17 -16.20 -16.68
N LYS A 413 1.11 -16.11 -17.47
CA LYS A 413 0.43 -14.83 -17.75
C LYS A 413 -0.24 -14.19 -16.53
N ILE A 414 -0.77 -15.00 -15.61
CA ILE A 414 -1.54 -14.47 -14.47
C ILE A 414 -0.71 -14.34 -13.21
N PHE A 415 0.29 -15.20 -13.08
CA PHE A 415 1.21 -15.19 -11.96
C PHE A 415 2.57 -14.55 -12.26
N ASN A 416 2.85 -14.14 -13.51
CA ASN A 416 3.92 -13.18 -13.81
C ASN A 416 3.62 -11.90 -13.06
N GLY A 417 4.26 -11.70 -11.93
CA GLY A 417 3.67 -10.77 -11.00
C GLY A 417 3.85 -11.13 -9.54
N LYS A 418 3.32 -12.30 -9.25
CA LYS A 418 3.03 -12.72 -7.88
C LYS A 418 3.99 -13.81 -7.43
N ILE A 419 4.67 -14.45 -8.38
CA ILE A 419 5.64 -15.51 -8.15
C ILE A 419 6.97 -15.07 -8.76
N GLN A 420 7.99 -14.88 -7.92
CA GLN A 420 9.36 -14.65 -8.40
C GLN A 420 9.98 -15.98 -8.84
N VAL A 421 10.29 -16.05 -10.13
CA VAL A 421 10.93 -17.20 -10.76
C VAL A 421 12.25 -16.77 -11.39
N GLN A 422 13.35 -17.41 -11.00
CA GLN A 422 14.71 -17.07 -11.46
C GLN A 422 15.14 -17.84 -12.73
N ASP A 423 14.53 -18.99 -13.03
CA ASP A 423 14.76 -19.77 -14.27
C ASP A 423 13.46 -20.42 -14.78
N GLU A 424 13.42 -20.90 -16.03
CA GLU A 424 12.20 -21.54 -16.55
C GLU A 424 11.85 -22.87 -15.88
N ASN A 425 12.82 -23.62 -15.36
CA ASN A 425 12.61 -24.91 -14.71
C ASN A 425 11.78 -24.80 -13.42
N GLN A 426 11.72 -23.63 -12.78
CA GLN A 426 10.87 -23.42 -11.59
C GLN A 426 9.39 -23.41 -11.94
N TRP A 427 9.03 -22.96 -13.15
CA TRP A 427 7.64 -23.03 -13.61
C TRP A 427 7.23 -24.48 -13.88
N ASP A 428 8.14 -25.27 -14.44
CA ASP A 428 7.92 -26.71 -14.63
C ASP A 428 7.77 -27.44 -13.29
N GLN A 429 8.55 -27.05 -12.27
CA GLN A 429 8.39 -27.58 -10.91
C GLN A 429 7.03 -27.22 -10.30
N LEU A 430 6.57 -25.98 -10.49
CA LEU A 430 5.26 -25.53 -10.00
C LEU A 430 4.10 -26.27 -10.67
N LEU A 431 4.23 -26.54 -11.98
CA LEU A 431 3.28 -27.37 -12.69
C LEU A 431 3.27 -28.79 -12.12
N GLN A 432 4.44 -29.41 -11.94
CA GLN A 432 4.58 -30.77 -11.42
C GLN A 432 4.03 -30.96 -9.99
N GLU A 433 3.93 -29.88 -9.19
CA GLU A 433 3.29 -29.95 -7.87
C GLU A 433 1.79 -30.27 -7.94
N ILE A 434 1.13 -29.90 -9.04
CA ILE A 434 -0.33 -30.00 -9.20
C ILE A 434 -0.73 -30.97 -10.32
N ASP A 435 0.02 -31.00 -11.42
CA ASP A 435 -0.14 -31.91 -12.54
C ASP A 435 0.22 -33.35 -12.12
N LYS A 436 -0.81 -34.11 -11.75
CA LYS A 436 -0.65 -35.47 -11.24
C LYS A 436 -0.49 -36.51 -12.32
N ASN A 437 -1.13 -36.26 -13.46
CA ASN A 437 -1.14 -37.19 -14.57
C ASN A 437 0.09 -36.99 -15.49
N SER A 438 0.85 -35.91 -15.27
CA SER A 438 2.07 -35.53 -15.98
C SER A 438 1.84 -35.31 -17.49
N ASP A 439 0.67 -34.78 -17.86
CA ASP A 439 0.35 -34.40 -19.25
C ASP A 439 0.82 -32.99 -19.61
N GLY A 440 1.45 -32.27 -18.66
CA GLY A 440 2.04 -30.95 -18.86
C GLY A 440 1.05 -29.80 -18.72
N LYS A 441 -0.17 -30.07 -18.25
CA LYS A 441 -1.23 -29.08 -18.04
C LYS A 441 -2.03 -29.45 -16.78
N ILE A 442 -2.78 -28.50 -16.24
CA ILE A 442 -3.57 -28.72 -15.00
C ILE A 442 -5.05 -28.70 -15.34
N SER A 443 -5.76 -29.80 -15.10
CA SER A 443 -7.22 -29.82 -15.24
C SER A 443 -7.92 -29.09 -14.08
N LEU A 444 -9.20 -28.73 -14.27
CA LEU A 444 -10.01 -28.18 -13.18
C LEU A 444 -10.06 -29.13 -11.97
N GLU A 445 -10.15 -30.44 -12.20
CA GLU A 445 -10.15 -31.41 -11.11
C GLU A 445 -8.82 -31.44 -10.35
N GLU A 446 -7.68 -31.42 -11.06
CA GLU A 446 -6.35 -31.38 -10.43
C GLU A 446 -6.14 -30.11 -9.62
N TYR A 447 -6.56 -28.96 -10.18
CA TYR A 447 -6.55 -27.67 -9.50
C TYR A 447 -7.40 -27.66 -8.23
N GLN A 448 -8.65 -28.12 -8.32
CA GLN A 448 -9.57 -28.20 -7.19
C GLN A 448 -9.07 -29.18 -6.13
N GLU A 449 -8.50 -30.32 -6.53
CA GLU A 449 -7.97 -31.31 -5.60
C GLU A 449 -6.73 -30.79 -4.87
N ALA A 450 -5.81 -30.11 -5.57
CA ALA A 450 -4.64 -29.51 -4.94
C ALA A 450 -5.04 -28.47 -3.89
N ILE A 451 -5.99 -27.59 -4.21
CA ILE A 451 -6.45 -26.56 -3.27
C ILE A 451 -7.28 -27.17 -2.14
N SER A 452 -8.12 -28.17 -2.41
CA SER A 452 -8.92 -28.85 -1.39
C SER A 452 -8.04 -29.62 -0.40
N LYS A 453 -7.04 -30.36 -0.91
CA LYS A 453 -6.03 -31.00 -0.06
C LYS A 453 -5.33 -29.98 0.82
N PHE A 454 -4.92 -28.86 0.25
CA PHE A 454 -4.32 -27.78 1.02
C PHE A 454 -5.27 -27.27 2.12
N ILE A 455 -6.54 -26.99 1.79
CA ILE A 455 -7.54 -26.54 2.77
C ILE A 455 -7.69 -27.56 3.90
N ASP A 456 -7.77 -28.85 3.56
CA ASP A 456 -7.95 -29.95 4.51
C ASP A 456 -6.76 -30.11 5.45
N HIS A 457 -5.52 -29.96 4.94
CA HIS A 457 -4.31 -29.97 5.77
C HIS A 457 -4.24 -28.79 6.76
N ASN A 458 -4.95 -27.70 6.46
CA ASN A 458 -4.99 -26.47 7.25
C ASN A 458 -6.27 -26.34 8.13
N GLN A 459 -7.09 -27.41 8.25
CA GLN A 459 -8.30 -27.40 9.08
C GLN A 459 -8.03 -27.66 10.58
N PRO A 460 -8.76 -27.02 11.50
CA PRO A 460 -8.89 -27.47 12.88
C PRO A 460 -9.86 -28.66 12.99
N SER A 461 -9.59 -29.59 13.92
CA SER A 461 -10.63 -30.51 14.43
C SER A 461 -11.76 -29.67 15.02
N SER A 462 -12.96 -29.81 14.47
CA SER A 462 -14.12 -28.93 14.67
C SER A 462 -14.44 -28.62 16.14
N ASN A 463 -14.44 -27.35 16.53
CA ASN A 463 -15.43 -26.75 17.42
C ASN A 463 -15.28 -25.22 17.52
N PHE A 464 -16.40 -24.55 17.78
CA PHE A 464 -16.66 -23.11 17.97
C PHE A 464 -17.23 -22.35 16.78
N ALA A 465 -18.55 -22.11 16.88
CA ALA A 465 -19.38 -21.35 15.97
C ALA A 465 -19.71 -19.95 16.55
N SER A 466 -19.70 -18.96 15.62
CA SER A 466 -20.57 -17.77 15.48
C SER A 466 -20.97 -16.91 16.68
N GLN A 467 -20.79 -15.58 16.57
CA GLN A 467 -21.84 -14.55 16.80
C GLN A 467 -21.42 -13.15 16.29
N ASN A 468 -22.36 -12.40 15.69
CA ASN A 468 -22.21 -11.03 15.16
C ASN A 468 -22.79 -9.98 16.14
N PRO A 469 -22.28 -8.73 16.22
CA PRO A 469 -23.00 -7.61 16.85
C PRO A 469 -23.50 -6.50 15.90
N VAL A 470 -24.58 -5.84 16.34
CA VAL A 470 -25.42 -4.77 15.76
C VAL A 470 -24.84 -3.36 16.05
N PRO A 471 -25.15 -2.28 15.27
CA PRO A 471 -24.47 -0.98 15.41
C PRO A 471 -25.20 0.04 16.30
N GLU A 472 -24.42 0.89 17.00
CA GLU A 472 -24.92 2.09 17.68
C GLU A 472 -24.19 3.37 17.23
N THR A 473 -24.88 4.50 17.40
CA THR A 473 -24.66 5.82 16.78
C THR A 473 -23.74 6.75 17.58
N GLU A 474 -22.89 7.51 16.89
CA GLU A 474 -22.03 8.56 17.47
C GLU A 474 -22.72 9.93 17.60
N PRO A 475 -22.34 10.75 18.61
CA PRO A 475 -22.73 12.15 18.71
C PRO A 475 -21.71 13.11 18.08
N SER A 476 -22.23 14.15 17.41
CA SER A 476 -21.46 15.22 16.76
C SER A 476 -21.10 16.37 17.70
N ILE A 477 -19.86 16.87 17.66
CA ILE A 477 -19.51 18.19 18.20
C ILE A 477 -18.79 19.01 17.12
N ARG A 478 -19.37 20.17 16.77
CA ARG A 478 -18.80 21.14 15.81
C ARG A 478 -18.13 22.30 16.54
N LYS A 479 -16.92 22.68 16.13
CA LYS A 479 -16.38 24.04 16.34
C LYS A 479 -15.92 24.63 15.02
N LYS A 480 -16.33 25.88 14.78
CA LYS A 480 -16.04 26.65 13.56
C LYS A 480 -14.66 27.28 13.66
N VAL A 481 -13.82 27.05 12.65
CA VAL A 481 -12.59 27.81 12.41
C VAL A 481 -12.73 28.47 11.03
N LYS A 482 -12.52 29.79 10.96
CA LYS A 482 -12.49 30.54 9.69
C LYS A 482 -11.06 30.52 9.15
N LEU A 483 -10.84 30.02 7.93
CA LEU A 483 -9.54 30.00 7.25
C LEU A 483 -9.66 30.28 5.74
N THR A 484 -8.53 30.67 5.13
CA THR A 484 -8.45 31.61 4.00
C THR A 484 -8.06 30.98 2.64
N GLU A 485 -8.11 31.79 1.58
CA GLU A 485 -7.92 31.51 0.14
C GLU A 485 -6.54 30.95 -0.29
N SER A 486 -5.63 30.67 0.65
CA SER A 486 -4.20 30.40 0.38
C SER A 486 -3.91 29.00 -0.19
N THR A 487 -4.70 27.98 0.17
CA THR A 487 -4.47 26.57 -0.21
C THR A 487 -4.74 26.29 -1.68
N TYR A 488 -5.59 27.09 -2.34
CA TYR A 488 -5.98 26.89 -3.75
C TYR A 488 -4.79 27.05 -4.73
N LYS A 489 -3.70 27.72 -4.31
CA LYS A 489 -2.53 28.02 -5.14
C LYS A 489 -1.48 26.89 -5.21
N LEU A 490 -1.69 25.79 -4.49
CA LEU A 490 -0.75 24.65 -4.41
C LEU A 490 -0.82 23.74 -5.65
N ARG A 491 -1.96 23.72 -6.35
CA ARG A 491 -2.15 22.90 -7.55
C ARG A 491 -1.35 23.53 -8.70
N ASN A 492 -0.25 22.88 -9.09
CA ASN A 492 0.55 23.11 -10.30
C ASN A 492 1.80 24.01 -10.21
N ARG A 493 2.66 23.84 -9.20
CA ARG A 493 4.05 24.35 -9.23
C ARG A 493 5.06 23.20 -9.21
N GLN A 494 5.17 22.50 -10.34
CA GLN A 494 6.19 21.47 -10.51
C GLN A 494 7.57 22.11 -10.64
N ILE A 495 8.56 21.44 -10.05
CA ILE A 495 9.98 21.66 -10.36
C ILE A 495 10.21 21.01 -11.72
N ASN A 496 10.55 21.81 -12.74
CA ASN A 496 10.97 21.31 -14.05
C ASN A 496 12.37 20.70 -13.95
#